data_AF-A0A7S2SNG6-F1
#
_entry.id   AF-A0A7S2SNG6-F1
#
_cell.length_a   1.000
_cell.length_b   1.000
_cell.length_c   1.000
_cell.angle_alpha   90.00
_cell.angle_beta   90.00
_cell.angle_gamma   90.00
#
_symmetry.space_group_name_H-M   'P 1'
#
loop_
_entity.id
_entity.type
_entity.pdbx_description
1 polymer ?
#
loop_
_entity_poly.entity_id
_entity_poly.type
_entity_poly.pdbx_seq_one_letter_code
_entity_poly.pdbx_strand_id
1 'polypeptide(L)'
;DMSFLAWAGQHLNFRSRLEARLLKEEASTVVVPVFNATPIQNTAGHCYGNTSTMYNCGPFATLQLPTEHRRFTRFELDFSLGCAGPRDVDCPQWDHIVTAQVCVMSPTPEGDLWCDSQNSGVEFGRWITTFSRGIGRWTTDVSPLAPLFGPGGSSVNITIITVPWAGNQGEIPWTATLNLRFSESVASQETLLPLALTVPWYGAAEATWNTSSNGVYTYFRWIPFNQSYEDFFGEITITPPPNATAAELVAVISGHGNDNNGCGEFCSTLHEFSFSPAEETVRVFHYDVFEGTPSGERGCADGVFAGTTPNEYGTWLYGRDGWCNGREVGPRRRNITHLVQWGAGATTTMQYKGLWCAEPDSCTTPDPASNVQGSPVMMVRNYLVFYAPASAVLSSTNVV
;
A
#
# COMPACT_ATOMS: atom_id res chain seq x y z
N ASP A 1 28.29 -13.89 13.16
CA ASP A 1 28.19 -14.16 11.72
C ASP A 1 28.56 -12.88 10.98
N MET A 2 29.48 -12.94 10.01
CA MET A 2 29.92 -11.76 9.23
C MET A 2 28.94 -11.36 8.12
N SER A 3 27.89 -12.16 7.90
CA SER A 3 26.86 -11.93 6.88
C SER A 3 26.18 -10.56 7.03
N PHE A 4 26.02 -10.07 8.26
CA PHE A 4 25.45 -8.74 8.49
C PHE A 4 26.27 -7.61 7.84
N LEU A 5 27.60 -7.65 7.92
CA LEU A 5 28.44 -6.64 7.29
C LEU A 5 28.29 -6.65 5.76
N ALA A 6 28.05 -7.82 5.17
CA ALA A 6 27.78 -7.94 3.74
C ALA A 6 26.46 -7.27 3.36
N TRP A 7 25.38 -7.53 4.10
CA TRP A 7 24.08 -6.88 3.89
C TRP A 7 24.16 -5.36 4.14
N ALA A 8 24.82 -4.91 5.21
CA ALA A 8 25.05 -3.49 5.46
C ALA A 8 25.77 -2.82 4.27
N GLY A 9 26.80 -3.46 3.71
CA GLY A 9 27.50 -3.00 2.51
C GLY A 9 26.59 -2.93 1.27
N GLN A 10 25.76 -3.96 1.04
CA GLN A 10 24.77 -3.96 -0.05
C GLN A 10 23.76 -2.82 0.08
N HIS A 11 23.29 -2.55 1.31
CA HIS A 11 22.36 -1.46 1.57
C HIS A 11 22.98 -0.09 1.30
N LEU A 12 24.26 0.11 1.66
CA LEU A 12 24.99 1.35 1.32
C LEU A 12 25.07 1.54 -0.21
N ASN A 13 25.30 0.46 -0.97
CA ASN A 13 25.26 0.52 -2.44
C ASN A 13 23.86 0.84 -2.98
N PHE A 14 22.80 0.27 -2.38
CA PHE A 14 21.42 0.62 -2.71
C PHE A 14 21.17 2.12 -2.47
N ARG A 15 21.50 2.62 -1.28
CA ARG A 15 21.30 4.03 -0.92
C ARG A 15 22.05 4.98 -1.85
N SER A 16 23.32 4.69 -2.14
CA SER A 16 24.11 5.50 -3.07
C SER A 16 23.50 5.54 -4.48
N ARG A 17 23.02 4.38 -4.99
CA ARG A 17 22.31 4.34 -6.28
C ARG A 17 21.00 5.12 -6.26
N LEU A 18 20.24 5.02 -5.17
CA LEU A 18 18.98 5.76 -4.99
C LEU A 18 19.24 7.27 -4.96
N GLU A 19 20.18 7.73 -4.13
CA GLU A 19 20.56 9.14 -4.02
C GLU A 19 21.06 9.69 -5.37
N ALA A 20 21.94 8.97 -6.06
CA ALA A 20 22.42 9.35 -7.39
C ALA A 20 21.29 9.44 -8.43
N ARG A 21 20.32 8.51 -8.40
CA ARG A 21 19.14 8.55 -9.26
C ARG A 21 18.28 9.77 -8.97
N LEU A 22 17.93 10.00 -7.71
CA LEU A 22 17.05 11.09 -7.30
C LEU A 22 17.65 12.47 -7.64
N LEU A 23 18.98 12.63 -7.46
CA LEU A 23 19.71 13.83 -7.87
C LEU A 23 19.71 14.03 -9.39
N LYS A 24 19.92 12.95 -10.16
CA LYS A 24 19.91 13.02 -11.63
C LYS A 24 18.53 13.41 -12.17
N GLU A 25 17.46 12.91 -11.55
CA GLU A 25 16.07 13.14 -11.98
C GLU A 25 15.50 14.47 -11.45
N GLU A 26 16.16 15.14 -10.50
CA GLU A 26 15.64 16.31 -9.77
C GLU A 26 15.17 17.44 -10.70
N ALA A 27 15.99 17.81 -11.70
CA ALA A 27 15.67 18.90 -12.61
C ALA A 27 14.46 18.64 -13.53
N SER A 28 14.09 17.37 -13.73
CA SER A 28 12.99 16.94 -14.59
C SER A 28 11.80 16.35 -13.82
N THR A 29 11.81 16.44 -12.48
CA THR A 29 10.79 15.87 -11.60
C THR A 29 10.09 16.99 -10.85
N VAL A 30 8.76 17.01 -10.90
CA VAL A 30 7.96 17.86 -10.01
C VAL A 30 7.85 17.16 -8.67
N VAL A 31 8.43 17.76 -7.64
CA VAL A 31 8.41 17.23 -6.27
C VAL A 31 7.45 18.05 -5.42
N VAL A 32 6.45 17.39 -4.85
CA VAL A 32 5.48 17.99 -3.93
C VAL A 32 5.76 17.44 -2.52
N PRO A 33 6.36 18.23 -1.63
CA PRO A 33 6.61 17.79 -0.26
C PRO A 33 5.30 17.71 0.52
N VAL A 34 5.07 16.58 1.18
CA VAL A 34 3.88 16.33 2.01
C VAL A 34 4.25 16.44 3.49
N PHE A 35 5.26 15.67 3.91
CA PHE A 35 5.78 15.64 5.27
C PHE A 35 7.30 15.78 5.24
N ASN A 36 7.87 16.44 6.24
CA ASN A 36 9.32 16.64 6.35
C ASN A 36 9.76 16.38 7.79
N ALA A 37 10.36 15.22 8.03
CA ALA A 37 10.72 14.73 9.35
C ALA A 37 9.57 14.89 10.39
N THR A 38 8.34 14.70 9.95
CA THR A 38 7.13 14.91 10.75
C THR A 38 6.90 13.71 11.65
N PRO A 39 6.75 13.88 12.99
CA PRO A 39 6.44 12.77 13.88
C PRO A 39 5.12 12.07 13.51
N ILE A 40 5.16 10.75 13.35
CA ILE A 40 3.97 9.90 13.20
C ILE A 40 3.48 9.55 14.61
N GLN A 41 2.78 10.51 15.24
CA GLN A 41 2.30 10.38 16.61
C GLN A 41 0.81 10.74 16.67
N ASN A 42 0.08 10.05 17.55
CA ASN A 42 -1.25 10.47 17.97
C ASN A 42 -1.13 11.61 19.00
N THR A 43 -1.76 12.75 18.75
CA THR A 43 -1.62 13.94 19.62
C THR A 43 -2.62 14.00 20.77
N ALA A 44 -3.79 13.37 20.64
CA ALA A 44 -4.82 13.24 21.70
C ALA A 44 -5.99 12.31 21.30
N GLY A 45 -5.80 11.46 20.29
CA GLY A 45 -6.88 10.83 19.54
C GLY A 45 -7.48 9.55 20.14
N HIS A 46 -8.79 9.34 19.93
CA HIS A 46 -9.43 8.02 20.04
C HIS A 46 -9.09 7.18 18.80
N CYS A 47 -7.83 6.76 18.70
CA CYS A 47 -7.32 5.99 17.54
C CYS A 47 -7.46 4.49 17.71
N TYR A 48 -7.87 4.08 18.91
CA TYR A 48 -8.05 2.71 19.31
C TYR A 48 -9.21 2.66 20.31
N GLY A 49 -10.24 1.86 20.01
CA GLY A 49 -11.44 1.72 20.85
C GLY A 49 -12.69 1.35 20.06
N ASN A 50 -13.83 1.22 20.75
CA ASN A 50 -15.13 0.88 20.16
C ASN A 50 -15.84 2.08 19.49
N THR A 51 -15.07 3.07 19.03
CA THR A 51 -15.60 4.26 18.34
C THR A 51 -15.36 4.10 16.84
N SER A 52 -16.42 4.23 16.04
CA SER A 52 -16.36 4.08 14.58
C SER A 52 -15.62 5.20 13.85
N THR A 53 -15.13 6.22 14.56
CA THR A 53 -14.44 7.38 13.98
C THR A 53 -13.03 7.51 14.53
N MET A 54 -12.06 7.58 13.61
CA MET A 54 -10.66 7.86 13.89
C MET A 54 -10.45 9.37 13.99
N TYR A 55 -9.74 9.85 15.00
CA TYR A 55 -9.47 11.27 15.17
C TYR A 55 -8.06 11.48 15.68
N ASN A 56 -7.26 12.31 15.00
CA ASN A 56 -5.86 12.63 15.35
C ASN A 56 -4.96 11.40 15.56
N CYS A 57 -4.99 10.47 14.61
CA CYS A 57 -4.24 9.20 14.66
C CYS A 57 -2.90 9.21 13.96
N GLY A 58 -2.65 10.28 13.23
CA GLY A 58 -1.33 10.62 12.74
C GLY A 58 -1.36 12.05 12.20
N PRO A 59 -0.20 12.55 11.74
CA PRO A 59 -0.15 13.84 11.09
C PRO A 59 -0.90 13.78 9.76
N PHE A 60 -1.62 14.86 9.46
CA PHE A 60 -2.24 15.09 8.17
C PHE A 60 -1.70 16.38 7.54
N ALA A 61 -1.72 16.43 6.22
CA ALA A 61 -1.37 17.59 5.43
C ALA A 61 -2.47 17.82 4.39
N THR A 62 -2.86 19.09 4.24
CA THR A 62 -3.70 19.52 3.14
C THR A 62 -2.82 20.28 2.16
N LEU A 63 -2.81 19.85 0.90
CA LEU A 63 -1.97 20.47 -0.14
C LEU A 63 -2.70 20.54 -1.47
N GLN A 64 -2.34 21.54 -2.27
CA GLN A 64 -2.81 21.68 -3.64
C GLN A 64 -1.81 21.05 -4.60
N LEU A 65 -2.29 20.17 -5.47
CA LEU A 65 -1.46 19.50 -6.46
C LEU A 65 -1.19 20.40 -7.67
N PRO A 66 -0.05 20.21 -8.36
CA PRO A 66 0.22 20.88 -9.64
C PRO A 66 -0.90 20.60 -10.66
N THR A 67 -1.21 21.60 -11.49
CA THR A 67 -2.23 21.47 -12.54
C THR A 67 -1.89 20.38 -13.56
N GLU A 68 -0.61 20.14 -13.76
CA GLU A 68 -0.07 19.21 -14.73
C GLU A 68 0.23 17.83 -14.15
N HIS A 69 -0.04 17.54 -12.87
CA HIS A 69 0.41 16.28 -12.25
C HIS A 69 -0.13 15.01 -12.96
N ARG A 70 -1.29 15.12 -13.63
CA ARG A 70 -1.90 14.05 -14.45
C ARG A 70 -1.21 13.83 -15.81
N ARG A 71 -0.27 14.69 -16.20
CA ARG A 71 0.49 14.59 -17.47
C ARG A 71 1.74 13.73 -17.36
N PHE A 72 2.11 13.31 -16.16
CA PHE A 72 3.29 12.51 -15.92
C PHE A 72 2.95 11.03 -16.03
N THR A 73 3.78 10.26 -16.73
CA THR A 73 3.63 8.81 -16.84
C THR A 73 4.18 8.08 -15.63
N ARG A 74 5.00 8.76 -14.82
CA ARG A 74 5.59 8.22 -13.60
C ARG A 74 5.22 9.07 -12.39
N PHE A 75 4.58 8.43 -11.41
CA PHE A 75 4.28 8.99 -10.11
C PHE A 75 4.85 8.07 -9.02
N GLU A 76 5.85 8.56 -8.28
CA GLU A 76 6.51 7.83 -7.20
C GLU A 76 6.24 8.47 -5.83
N LEU A 77 6.15 7.63 -4.81
CA LEU A 77 6.26 8.05 -3.41
C LEU A 77 7.72 7.96 -2.99
N ASP A 78 8.34 9.07 -2.60
CA ASP A 78 9.66 9.08 -1.96
C ASP A 78 9.45 9.22 -0.45
N PHE A 79 9.51 8.09 0.23
CA PHE A 79 9.23 7.96 1.65
C PHE A 79 10.49 7.61 2.43
N SER A 80 10.73 8.27 3.55
CA SER A 80 11.78 7.90 4.48
C SER A 80 11.31 7.90 5.93
N LEU A 81 11.81 6.94 6.70
CA LEU A 81 11.65 6.87 8.15
C LEU A 81 12.93 7.33 8.84
N GLY A 82 12.77 8.26 9.78
CA GLY A 82 13.78 8.73 10.71
C GLY A 82 13.30 8.65 12.15
N CYS A 83 14.13 9.14 13.07
CA CYS A 83 13.86 9.13 14.51
C CYS A 83 14.25 10.48 15.12
N ALA A 84 13.87 10.71 16.38
CA ALA A 84 14.18 11.95 17.08
C ALA A 84 15.70 12.21 17.20
N GLY A 85 16.50 11.14 17.24
CA GLY A 85 17.96 11.19 17.29
C GLY A 85 18.62 10.31 16.24
N PRO A 86 19.95 10.42 16.09
CA PRO A 86 20.71 9.72 15.05
C PRO A 86 21.04 8.28 15.43
N ARG A 87 20.68 7.80 16.63
CA ARG A 87 21.03 6.46 17.10
C ARG A 87 19.80 5.56 17.07
N ASP A 88 20.05 4.26 16.91
CA ASP A 88 18.98 3.27 16.86
C ASP A 88 18.12 3.25 18.15
N VAL A 89 18.71 3.55 19.30
CA VAL A 89 17.98 3.65 20.58
C VAL A 89 17.00 4.82 20.64
N ASP A 90 17.13 5.79 19.74
CA ASP A 90 16.24 6.94 19.65
C ASP A 90 14.99 6.63 18.78
N CYS A 91 14.90 5.40 18.26
CA CYS A 91 13.82 4.90 17.40
C CYS A 91 12.90 3.90 18.12
N PRO A 92 11.63 3.78 17.70
CA PRO A 92 10.75 2.72 18.16
C PRO A 92 11.31 1.31 17.92
N GLN A 93 11.16 0.43 18.89
CA GLN A 93 11.83 -0.88 18.84
C GLN A 93 11.21 -1.91 17.88
N TRP A 94 9.95 -1.72 17.45
CA TRP A 94 9.17 -2.73 16.75
C TRP A 94 8.81 -2.32 15.33
N ASP A 95 8.60 -3.33 14.52
CA ASP A 95 8.11 -3.31 13.15
C ASP A 95 6.60 -3.13 13.10
N HIS A 96 6.17 -1.93 12.74
CA HIS A 96 4.76 -1.59 12.63
C HIS A 96 4.40 -1.22 11.20
N ILE A 97 3.13 -1.43 10.87
CA ILE A 97 2.57 -0.94 9.61
C ILE A 97 2.54 0.59 9.65
N VAL A 98 2.99 1.20 8.56
CA VAL A 98 2.78 2.61 8.24
C VAL A 98 1.95 2.68 6.97
N THR A 99 0.83 3.39 7.00
CA THR A 99 -0.01 3.60 5.82
C THR A 99 -0.12 5.08 5.50
N ALA A 100 -0.19 5.40 4.22
CA ALA A 100 -0.57 6.71 3.73
C ALA A 100 -1.95 6.63 3.06
N GLN A 101 -2.85 7.51 3.48
CA GLN A 101 -4.22 7.61 2.98
C GLN A 101 -4.44 8.98 2.36
N VAL A 102 -5.19 9.04 1.27
CA VAL A 102 -5.52 10.28 0.57
C VAL A 102 -7.01 10.37 0.33
N CYS A 103 -7.53 11.59 0.34
CA CYS A 103 -8.80 11.88 -0.29
C CYS A 103 -8.82 13.28 -0.90
N VAL A 104 -9.64 13.44 -1.94
CA VAL A 104 -9.81 14.70 -2.66
C VAL A 104 -10.80 15.57 -1.92
N MET A 105 -10.43 16.81 -1.64
CA MET A 105 -11.31 17.76 -0.96
C MET A 105 -12.44 18.18 -1.88
N SER A 106 -13.67 18.12 -1.38
CA SER A 106 -14.87 18.50 -2.11
C SER A 106 -15.68 19.54 -1.33
N PRO A 107 -16.49 20.39 -2.00
CA PRO A 107 -17.32 21.37 -1.31
C PRO A 107 -18.34 20.70 -0.39
N THR A 108 -18.42 21.15 0.86
CA THR A 108 -19.52 20.82 1.78
C THR A 108 -20.78 21.61 1.41
N PRO A 109 -21.97 21.26 1.95
CA PRO A 109 -23.17 22.07 1.77
C PRO A 109 -23.02 23.54 2.17
N GLU A 110 -22.09 23.85 3.08
CA GLU A 110 -21.77 25.19 3.56
C GLU A 110 -20.78 25.94 2.65
N GLY A 111 -20.19 25.27 1.66
CA GLY A 111 -19.28 25.85 0.66
C GLY A 111 -17.79 25.72 0.99
N ASP A 112 -17.43 25.17 2.16
CA ASP A 112 -16.04 24.91 2.52
C ASP A 112 -15.53 23.64 1.82
N LEU A 113 -14.24 23.57 1.49
CA LEU A 113 -13.64 22.33 0.99
C LEU A 113 -13.31 21.42 2.18
N TRP A 114 -13.79 20.18 2.14
CA TRP A 114 -13.54 19.21 3.21
C TRP A 114 -13.25 17.82 2.65
N CYS A 115 -12.31 17.14 3.30
CA CYS A 115 -12.22 15.69 3.32
C CYS A 115 -11.36 15.27 4.52
N ASP A 116 -11.67 14.12 5.10
CA ASP A 116 -10.90 13.51 6.19
C ASP A 116 -10.29 12.19 5.74
N SER A 117 -9.00 12.22 5.36
CA SER A 117 -8.33 11.01 4.89
C SER A 117 -8.17 9.94 5.97
N GLN A 118 -8.33 10.25 7.25
CA GLN A 118 -8.26 9.24 8.31
C GLN A 118 -9.45 8.29 8.32
N ASN A 119 -10.64 8.80 8.01
CA ASN A 119 -11.88 8.03 8.07
C ASN A 119 -12.32 7.51 6.70
N SER A 120 -12.25 8.37 5.68
CA SER A 120 -12.72 8.07 4.33
C SER A 120 -11.61 8.00 3.28
N GLY A 121 -10.35 8.09 3.70
CA GLY A 121 -9.22 8.06 2.77
C GLY A 121 -9.00 6.69 2.14
N VAL A 122 -8.50 6.70 0.91
CA VAL A 122 -8.05 5.50 0.23
C VAL A 122 -6.54 5.38 0.43
N GLU A 123 -6.09 4.18 0.76
CA GLU A 123 -4.68 3.89 0.88
C GLU A 123 -3.99 4.11 -0.48
N PHE A 124 -2.83 4.74 -0.48
CA PHE A 124 -1.99 4.87 -1.68
C PHE A 124 -0.54 4.47 -1.44
N GLY A 125 -0.16 4.19 -0.19
CA GLY A 125 1.15 3.69 0.17
C GLY A 125 1.12 2.93 1.48
N ARG A 126 1.96 1.90 1.59
CA ARG A 126 2.12 1.08 2.79
C ARG A 126 3.59 0.68 2.95
N TRP A 127 4.07 0.74 4.18
CA TRP A 127 5.43 0.36 4.56
C TRP A 127 5.40 -0.36 5.89
N ILE A 128 6.49 -1.07 6.20
CA ILE A 128 6.74 -1.64 7.52
C ILE A 128 7.98 -0.96 8.10
N THR A 129 7.89 -0.48 9.34
CA THR A 129 9.04 0.13 10.01
C THR A 129 10.16 -0.88 10.23
N THR A 130 11.35 -0.39 10.52
CA THR A 130 12.46 -1.24 10.98
C THR A 130 12.31 -1.55 12.47
N PHE A 131 13.11 -2.48 12.98
CA PHE A 131 13.39 -2.58 14.41
C PHE A 131 14.40 -1.51 14.83
N SER A 132 13.98 -0.46 15.53
CA SER A 132 14.89 0.54 16.11
C SER A 132 15.78 1.31 15.12
N ARG A 133 15.60 1.26 13.79
CA ARG A 133 16.61 1.80 12.85
C ARG A 133 16.09 2.84 11.87
N GLY A 134 16.37 4.12 12.11
CA GLY A 134 15.87 5.27 11.33
C GLY A 134 16.63 5.62 10.05
N ILE A 135 17.08 4.63 9.26
CA ILE A 135 17.84 4.89 8.01
C ILE A 135 17.09 4.52 6.73
N GLY A 136 15.81 4.18 6.82
CA GLY A 136 15.02 3.68 5.71
C GLY A 136 14.57 4.78 4.76
N ARG A 137 14.80 4.60 3.45
CA ARG A 137 14.27 5.46 2.38
C ARG A 137 13.96 4.62 1.16
N TRP A 138 12.75 4.76 0.64
CA TRP A 138 12.22 3.94 -0.44
C TRP A 138 11.48 4.80 -1.45
N THR A 139 11.51 4.36 -2.70
CA THR A 139 10.68 4.93 -3.76
C THR A 139 9.72 3.88 -4.26
N THR A 140 8.43 4.16 -4.21
CA THR A 140 7.38 3.26 -4.65
C THR A 140 6.66 3.84 -5.85
N ASP A 141 6.68 3.15 -6.99
CA ASP A 141 5.90 3.53 -8.16
C ASP A 141 4.41 3.27 -7.89
N VAL A 142 3.64 4.35 -7.86
CA VAL A 142 2.18 4.36 -7.65
C VAL A 142 1.48 5.05 -8.81
N SER A 143 2.09 5.05 -10.01
CA SER A 143 1.53 5.61 -11.23
C SER A 143 0.07 5.19 -11.47
N PRO A 144 -0.31 3.91 -11.33
CA PRO A 144 -1.71 3.49 -11.51
C PRO A 144 -2.70 4.18 -10.56
N LEU A 145 -2.24 4.65 -9.40
CA LEU A 145 -3.07 5.26 -8.36
C LEU A 145 -3.23 6.78 -8.52
N ALA A 146 -2.66 7.37 -9.58
CA ALA A 146 -2.79 8.80 -9.86
C ALA A 146 -4.25 9.34 -9.81
N PRO A 147 -5.31 8.59 -10.22
CA PRO A 147 -6.68 9.07 -10.10
C PRO A 147 -7.15 9.34 -8.66
N LEU A 148 -6.54 8.71 -7.63
CA LEU A 148 -6.88 8.97 -6.22
C LEU A 148 -6.64 10.42 -5.79
N PHE A 149 -5.80 11.13 -6.56
CA PHE A 149 -5.38 12.50 -6.30
C PHE A 149 -6.23 13.53 -7.05
N GLY A 150 -7.28 13.08 -7.74
CA GLY A 150 -8.24 13.91 -8.46
C GLY A 150 -7.67 14.56 -9.73
N PRO A 151 -8.44 15.46 -10.37
CA PRO A 151 -7.98 16.21 -11.53
C PRO A 151 -6.82 17.17 -11.18
N GLY A 152 -6.12 17.67 -12.21
CA GLY A 152 -5.08 18.68 -12.06
C GLY A 152 -5.53 19.88 -11.21
N GLY A 153 -4.70 20.30 -10.24
CA GLY A 153 -5.03 21.43 -9.36
C GLY A 153 -5.88 21.07 -8.13
N SER A 154 -6.25 19.80 -7.96
CA SER A 154 -7.03 19.33 -6.82
C SER A 154 -6.35 19.64 -5.49
N SER A 155 -7.16 20.00 -4.50
CA SER A 155 -6.74 20.02 -3.11
C SER A 155 -6.99 18.63 -2.52
N VAL A 156 -5.98 18.08 -1.85
CA VAL A 156 -6.05 16.75 -1.24
C VAL A 156 -5.72 16.84 0.24
N ASN A 157 -6.37 16.00 1.03
CA ASN A 157 -5.99 15.73 2.41
C ASN A 157 -5.25 14.38 2.43
N ILE A 158 -4.05 14.37 3.00
CA ILE A 158 -3.20 13.19 3.12
C ILE A 158 -2.88 12.98 4.58
N THR A 159 -3.06 11.76 5.09
CA THR A 159 -2.62 11.36 6.42
C THR A 159 -1.61 10.23 6.31
N ILE A 160 -0.62 10.24 7.20
CA ILE A 160 0.22 9.07 7.47
C ILE A 160 -0.04 8.54 8.88
N ILE A 161 -0.13 7.22 8.98
CA ILE A 161 -0.72 6.54 10.12
C ILE A 161 0.17 5.36 10.50
N THR A 162 0.40 5.17 11.80
CA THR A 162 0.93 3.92 12.39
C THR A 162 0.20 3.60 13.71
N VAL A 163 0.54 2.50 14.37
CA VAL A 163 -0.10 2.15 15.66
C VAL A 163 0.23 3.17 16.75
N PRO A 164 -0.74 3.51 17.62
CA PRO A 164 -0.55 4.56 18.63
C PRO A 164 0.40 4.17 19.77
N TRP A 165 0.68 2.88 19.98
CA TRP A 165 1.61 2.42 21.04
C TRP A 165 3.06 2.24 20.55
N ALA A 166 3.36 2.57 19.28
CA ALA A 166 4.71 2.48 18.75
C ALA A 166 5.67 3.34 19.57
N GLY A 167 6.81 2.77 19.98
CA GLY A 167 7.85 3.48 20.73
C GLY A 167 7.38 3.95 22.10
N ASN A 168 7.37 3.03 23.07
CA ASN A 168 7.01 3.29 24.46
C ASN A 168 5.63 3.98 24.63
N GLN A 169 4.55 3.33 24.18
CA GLN A 169 3.19 3.86 24.28
C GLN A 169 2.98 5.21 23.56
N GLY A 170 3.70 5.41 22.45
CA GLY A 170 3.60 6.63 21.64
C GLY A 170 4.51 7.76 22.12
N GLU A 171 5.34 7.57 23.15
CA GLU A 171 6.27 8.60 23.65
C GLU A 171 7.47 8.83 22.73
N ILE A 172 7.85 7.83 21.93
CA ILE A 172 8.97 7.88 20.99
C ILE A 172 8.37 7.65 19.60
N PRO A 173 8.07 8.69 18.82
CA PRO A 173 7.50 8.51 17.49
C PRO A 173 8.58 8.27 16.43
N TRP A 174 8.22 7.52 15.39
CA TRP A 174 8.93 7.60 14.11
C TRP A 174 8.72 8.99 13.51
N THR A 175 9.67 9.48 12.72
CA THR A 175 9.48 10.68 11.88
C THR A 175 9.38 10.29 10.41
N ALA A 176 8.38 10.78 9.72
CA ALA A 176 8.15 10.56 8.29
C ALA A 176 8.58 11.77 7.46
N THR A 177 9.28 11.50 6.37
CA THR A 177 9.35 12.40 5.21
C THR A 177 8.65 11.71 4.05
N LEU A 178 7.73 12.41 3.39
CA LEU A 178 7.01 11.92 2.23
C LEU A 178 6.99 13.02 1.17
N ASN A 179 7.48 12.69 -0.01
CA ASN A 179 7.35 13.53 -1.20
C ASN A 179 6.58 12.78 -2.29
N LEU A 180 5.65 13.46 -2.95
CA LEU A 180 5.07 12.99 -4.20
C LEU A 180 5.98 13.44 -5.34
N ARG A 181 6.41 12.51 -6.19
CA ARG A 181 7.34 12.78 -7.30
C ARG A 181 6.65 12.46 -8.62
N PHE A 182 6.47 13.46 -9.46
CA PHE A 182 5.90 13.31 -10.79
C PHE A 182 6.98 13.56 -11.85
N SER A 183 7.26 12.56 -12.69
CA SER A 183 8.32 12.62 -13.70
C SER A 183 7.87 11.97 -15.00
N GLU A 184 8.67 12.14 -16.05
CA GLU A 184 8.38 11.60 -17.39
C GLU A 184 7.04 12.14 -17.93
N SER A 185 7.03 13.41 -18.34
CA SER A 185 5.84 13.98 -18.99
C SER A 185 5.49 13.19 -20.25
N VAL A 186 4.20 13.00 -20.49
CA VAL A 186 3.67 12.36 -21.70
C VAL A 186 4.34 12.93 -22.95
N ALA A 187 4.88 12.02 -23.75
CA ALA A 187 5.53 12.35 -25.02
C ALA A 187 4.58 12.28 -26.23
N SER A 188 3.47 11.54 -26.13
CA SER A 188 2.51 11.31 -27.22
C SER A 188 1.07 11.32 -26.72
N GLN A 189 0.14 11.81 -27.54
CA GLN A 189 -1.29 11.76 -27.26
C GLN A 189 -1.83 10.32 -27.12
N GLU A 190 -1.13 9.34 -27.70
CA GLU A 190 -1.46 7.91 -27.63
C GLU A 190 -0.94 7.21 -26.37
N THR A 191 -0.08 7.88 -25.59
CA THR A 191 0.44 7.30 -24.34
C THR A 191 -0.73 7.04 -23.39
N LEU A 192 -0.86 5.80 -22.93
CA LEU A 192 -1.91 5.43 -21.98
C LEU A 192 -1.59 6.00 -20.60
N LEU A 193 -2.55 6.74 -20.04
CA LEU A 193 -2.52 7.26 -18.69
C LEU A 193 -3.67 6.66 -17.87
N PRO A 194 -3.52 6.51 -16.55
CA PRO A 194 -4.60 6.13 -15.67
C PRO A 194 -5.75 7.16 -15.77
N LEU A 195 -6.87 6.75 -16.34
CA LEU A 195 -8.07 7.57 -16.52
C LEU A 195 -8.87 7.64 -15.22
N ALA A 196 -9.19 6.48 -14.66
CA ALA A 196 -10.00 6.33 -13.45
C ALA A 196 -9.65 5.03 -12.74
N LEU A 197 -10.10 4.88 -11.50
CA LEU A 197 -9.95 3.63 -10.76
C LEU A 197 -11.20 3.35 -9.93
N THR A 198 -11.38 2.08 -9.57
CA THR A 198 -12.29 1.68 -8.49
C THR A 198 -11.52 0.87 -7.44
N VAL A 199 -12.04 0.84 -6.21
CA VAL A 199 -11.47 0.07 -5.10
C VAL A 199 -12.45 -1.04 -4.72
N PRO A 200 -12.39 -2.21 -5.37
CA PRO A 200 -13.19 -3.37 -5.00
C PRO A 200 -13.11 -3.68 -3.51
N TRP A 201 -14.24 -4.06 -2.92
CA TRP A 201 -14.31 -4.55 -1.54
C TRP A 201 -13.75 -3.58 -0.49
N TYR A 202 -13.81 -2.27 -0.74
CA TYR A 202 -13.29 -1.27 0.19
C TYR A 202 -13.88 -1.39 1.61
N GLY A 203 -15.14 -1.82 1.71
CA GLY A 203 -15.87 -2.09 2.96
C GLY A 203 -15.85 -3.55 3.43
N ALA A 204 -15.07 -4.46 2.83
CA ALA A 204 -15.11 -5.88 3.17
C ALA A 204 -14.88 -6.18 4.65
N ALA A 205 -14.03 -5.41 5.34
CA ALA A 205 -13.80 -5.62 6.76
C ALA A 205 -14.75 -4.82 7.68
N GLU A 206 -15.73 -4.07 7.16
CA GLU A 206 -16.67 -3.29 7.99
C GLU A 206 -17.41 -4.15 9.04
N ALA A 207 -17.80 -5.37 8.65
CA ALA A 207 -18.51 -6.29 9.54
C ALA A 207 -17.64 -6.78 10.71
N THR A 208 -16.33 -6.95 10.51
CA THR A 208 -15.39 -7.30 11.58
C THR A 208 -15.08 -6.10 12.46
N TRP A 209 -15.00 -4.89 11.89
CA TRP A 209 -14.73 -3.65 12.63
C TRP A 209 -15.77 -3.34 13.71
N ASN A 210 -17.05 -3.63 13.41
CA ASN A 210 -18.16 -3.32 14.31
C ASN A 210 -18.33 -4.32 15.46
N THR A 211 -17.65 -5.48 15.41
CA THR A 211 -17.80 -6.56 16.41
C THR A 211 -16.52 -6.82 17.20
N SER A 212 -15.36 -6.49 16.65
CA SER A 212 -14.10 -6.52 17.39
C SER A 212 -14.00 -5.29 18.28
N SER A 213 -13.98 -5.47 19.61
CA SER A 213 -13.60 -4.42 20.58
C SER A 213 -12.12 -4.00 20.48
N ASN A 214 -11.47 -4.28 19.35
CA ASN A 214 -10.05 -4.18 19.09
C ASN A 214 -9.82 -3.24 17.91
N GLY A 215 -9.70 -1.94 18.21
CA GLY A 215 -9.62 -0.86 17.22
C GLY A 215 -8.49 -0.97 16.18
N VAL A 216 -7.50 -1.87 16.35
CA VAL A 216 -6.46 -2.12 15.34
C VAL A 216 -7.05 -2.71 14.06
N TYR A 217 -8.07 -3.57 14.19
CA TYR A 217 -8.72 -4.20 13.03
C TYR A 217 -9.43 -3.17 12.16
N THR A 218 -10.12 -2.21 12.78
CA THR A 218 -10.73 -1.07 12.10
C THR A 218 -9.68 -0.19 11.45
N TYR A 219 -8.61 0.10 12.18
CA TYR A 219 -7.55 1.02 11.78
C TYR A 219 -6.82 0.59 10.50
N PHE A 220 -6.37 -0.66 10.45
CA PHE A 220 -5.69 -1.22 9.27
C PHE A 220 -6.64 -1.96 8.32
N ARG A 221 -7.92 -2.07 8.68
CA ARG A 221 -8.93 -2.80 7.93
C ARG A 221 -8.54 -4.26 7.68
N TRP A 222 -8.13 -4.93 8.75
CA TRP A 222 -7.69 -6.33 8.72
C TRP A 222 -8.87 -7.28 8.54
N ILE A 223 -8.67 -8.30 7.70
CA ILE A 223 -9.64 -9.35 7.43
C ILE A 223 -9.11 -10.66 8.03
N PRO A 224 -9.85 -11.34 8.91
CA PRO A 224 -9.46 -12.65 9.46
C PRO A 224 -9.21 -13.67 8.36
N PHE A 225 -8.04 -14.29 8.33
CA PHE A 225 -7.64 -15.26 7.31
C PHE A 225 -7.91 -16.68 7.79
N ASN A 226 -9.15 -17.13 7.60
CA ASN A 226 -9.66 -18.43 8.03
C ASN A 226 -10.71 -18.97 7.03
N GLN A 227 -11.43 -20.04 7.39
CA GLN A 227 -12.38 -20.70 6.50
C GLN A 227 -13.52 -19.82 5.97
N SER A 228 -13.77 -18.67 6.60
CA SER A 228 -14.77 -17.68 6.17
C SER A 228 -14.14 -16.47 5.46
N TYR A 229 -12.86 -16.53 5.09
CA TYR A 229 -12.16 -15.41 4.46
C TYR A 229 -12.86 -14.93 3.18
N GLU A 230 -13.34 -15.86 2.36
CA GLU A 230 -14.03 -15.56 1.11
C GLU A 230 -15.39 -14.89 1.31
N ASP A 231 -16.04 -15.05 2.48
CA ASP A 231 -17.35 -14.47 2.77
C ASP A 231 -17.30 -12.92 2.79
N PHE A 232 -16.12 -12.35 2.98
CA PHE A 232 -15.89 -10.90 2.93
C PHE A 232 -15.85 -10.33 1.51
N PHE A 233 -15.76 -11.19 0.48
CA PHE A 233 -15.53 -10.79 -0.92
C PHE A 233 -16.63 -11.30 -1.84
N GLY A 234 -17.75 -10.56 -1.89
CA GLY A 234 -18.81 -10.82 -2.88
C GLY A 234 -18.33 -10.61 -4.31
N GLU A 235 -18.98 -11.22 -5.30
CA GLU A 235 -18.66 -10.94 -6.71
C GLU A 235 -18.84 -9.45 -7.05
N ILE A 236 -17.91 -8.90 -7.83
CA ILE A 236 -18.02 -7.54 -8.34
C ILE A 236 -18.31 -7.54 -9.84
N THR A 237 -19.08 -6.55 -10.29
CA THR A 237 -19.24 -6.25 -11.71
C THR A 237 -18.27 -5.13 -12.11
N ILE A 238 -17.44 -5.39 -13.11
CA ILE A 238 -16.52 -4.43 -13.70
C ILE A 238 -17.26 -3.65 -14.79
N THR A 239 -17.32 -2.33 -14.64
CA THR A 239 -17.88 -1.42 -15.64
C THR A 239 -16.80 -0.45 -16.10
N PRO A 240 -16.19 -0.66 -17.27
CA PRO A 240 -15.17 0.25 -17.78
C PRO A 240 -15.75 1.64 -18.03
N PRO A 241 -15.05 2.72 -17.63
CA PRO A 241 -15.50 4.08 -17.91
C PRO A 241 -15.39 4.38 -19.42
N PRO A 242 -16.17 5.35 -19.93
CA PRO A 242 -16.05 5.79 -21.31
C PRO A 242 -14.61 6.18 -21.67
N ASN A 243 -14.18 5.87 -22.90
CA ASN A 243 -12.83 6.11 -23.44
C ASN A 243 -11.70 5.25 -22.83
N ALA A 244 -11.98 4.39 -21.85
CA ALA A 244 -10.98 3.43 -21.40
C ALA A 244 -10.70 2.39 -22.50
N THR A 245 -9.42 2.08 -22.69
CA THR A 245 -8.93 1.14 -23.70
C THR A 245 -8.03 0.05 -23.11
N ALA A 246 -7.65 0.18 -21.84
CA ALA A 246 -6.89 -0.83 -21.11
C ALA A 246 -7.25 -0.84 -19.62
N ALA A 247 -7.00 -1.97 -18.97
CA ALA A 247 -7.29 -2.16 -17.56
C ALA A 247 -6.17 -2.93 -16.86
N GLU A 248 -5.95 -2.60 -15.60
CA GLU A 248 -4.96 -3.22 -14.73
C GLU A 248 -5.57 -3.50 -13.35
N LEU A 249 -5.29 -4.68 -12.82
CA LEU A 249 -5.50 -5.00 -11.42
C LEU A 249 -4.22 -4.65 -10.66
N VAL A 250 -4.35 -3.83 -9.63
CA VAL A 250 -3.28 -3.48 -8.71
C VAL A 250 -3.64 -4.00 -7.32
N ALA A 251 -2.79 -4.83 -6.72
CA ALA A 251 -3.02 -5.44 -5.42
C ALA A 251 -1.90 -5.07 -4.43
N VAL A 252 -2.25 -4.47 -3.30
CA VAL A 252 -1.35 -4.21 -2.17
C VAL A 252 -1.81 -5.06 -1.00
N ILE A 253 -1.03 -6.09 -0.71
CA ILE A 253 -1.41 -7.15 0.22
C ILE A 253 -0.25 -7.41 1.18
N SER A 254 -0.58 -7.58 2.45
CA SER A 254 0.36 -7.99 3.48
C SER A 254 -0.37 -8.83 4.52
N GLY A 255 0.11 -10.02 4.82
CA GLY A 255 -0.40 -10.85 5.90
C GLY A 255 0.26 -10.54 7.24
N HIS A 256 -0.49 -10.74 8.34
CA HIS A 256 -0.04 -10.48 9.72
C HIS A 256 -0.62 -11.52 10.68
N GLY A 257 0.03 -11.72 11.82
CA GLY A 257 -0.39 -12.72 12.81
C GLY A 257 0.35 -14.04 12.64
N ASN A 258 -0.04 -15.03 13.45
CA ASN A 258 0.63 -16.33 13.48
C ASN A 258 -0.33 -17.43 13.98
N ASP A 259 -0.64 -18.41 13.14
CA ASP A 259 -1.31 -19.65 13.54
C ASP A 259 -0.34 -20.85 13.68
N ASN A 260 -0.88 -22.06 13.72
CA ASN A 260 -0.13 -23.32 13.77
C ASN A 260 0.71 -23.62 12.51
N ASN A 261 0.49 -22.89 11.41
CA ASN A 261 1.25 -22.98 10.16
C ASN A 261 2.13 -21.74 9.93
N GLY A 262 2.23 -20.85 10.93
CA GLY A 262 2.90 -19.56 10.78
C GLY A 262 2.16 -18.56 9.90
N CYS A 263 0.87 -18.80 9.63
CA CYS A 263 0.10 -17.97 8.72
C CYS A 263 -0.26 -16.61 9.27
N GLY A 264 -0.49 -15.69 8.34
CA GLY A 264 -0.48 -14.27 8.61
C GLY A 264 0.87 -13.72 8.22
N GLU A 265 1.86 -13.78 9.10
CA GLU A 265 3.17 -13.16 8.86
C GLU A 265 4.09 -14.00 7.97
N PHE A 266 4.20 -15.32 8.18
CA PHE A 266 5.31 -16.12 7.63
C PHE A 266 4.90 -17.16 6.60
N CYS A 267 3.65 -17.64 6.62
CA CYS A 267 3.22 -18.62 5.64
C CYS A 267 3.03 -17.98 4.26
N SER A 268 3.20 -18.79 3.21
CA SER A 268 2.96 -18.33 1.85
C SER A 268 1.46 -18.30 1.54
N THR A 269 1.05 -17.30 0.77
CA THR A 269 -0.34 -17.16 0.31
C THR A 269 -0.46 -16.99 -1.19
N LEU A 270 -1.58 -17.48 -1.73
CA LEU A 270 -1.99 -17.28 -3.11
C LEU A 270 -3.30 -16.52 -3.15
N HIS A 271 -3.30 -15.42 -3.88
CA HIS A 271 -4.48 -14.60 -4.14
C HIS A 271 -4.91 -14.80 -5.59
N GLU A 272 -6.12 -15.33 -5.78
CA GLU A 272 -6.68 -15.63 -7.09
C GLU A 272 -7.80 -14.64 -7.43
N PHE A 273 -7.77 -14.09 -8.63
CA PHE A 273 -8.79 -13.19 -9.19
C PHE A 273 -9.35 -13.85 -10.44
N SER A 274 -10.57 -14.36 -10.37
CA SER A 274 -11.22 -15.08 -11.48
C SER A 274 -12.19 -14.17 -12.22
N PHE A 275 -12.13 -14.19 -13.54
CA PHE A 275 -12.89 -13.29 -14.42
C PHE A 275 -13.86 -14.07 -15.31
N SER A 276 -15.14 -13.66 -15.33
CA SER A 276 -16.15 -14.20 -16.24
C SER A 276 -16.60 -13.12 -17.24
N PRO A 277 -16.82 -13.46 -18.53
CA PRO A 277 -16.87 -14.81 -19.12
C PRO A 277 -15.54 -15.28 -19.75
N ALA A 278 -14.42 -14.62 -19.48
CA ALA A 278 -13.12 -15.07 -19.98
C ALA A 278 -12.71 -16.45 -19.41
N GLU A 279 -13.26 -16.82 -18.23
CA GLU A 279 -12.96 -18.05 -17.49
C GLU A 279 -11.45 -18.19 -17.22
N GLU A 280 -10.79 -17.06 -16.93
CA GLU A 280 -9.36 -16.98 -16.63
C GLU A 280 -9.14 -16.45 -15.21
N THR A 281 -8.09 -16.96 -14.56
CA THR A 281 -7.69 -16.55 -13.21
C THR A 281 -6.32 -15.89 -13.24
N VAL A 282 -6.26 -14.67 -12.72
CA VAL A 282 -5.02 -13.94 -12.46
C VAL A 282 -4.56 -14.22 -11.05
N ARG A 283 -3.25 -14.45 -10.87
CA ARG A 283 -2.67 -14.81 -9.58
C ARG A 283 -1.69 -13.78 -9.05
N VAL A 284 -1.77 -13.52 -7.76
CA VAL A 284 -0.76 -12.81 -6.97
C VAL A 284 -0.28 -13.76 -5.89
N PHE A 285 0.98 -14.16 -5.97
CA PHE A 285 1.56 -15.16 -5.08
C PHE A 285 2.58 -14.49 -4.16
N HIS A 286 2.47 -14.74 -2.86
CA HIS A 286 3.43 -14.31 -1.85
C HIS A 286 4.16 -15.54 -1.31
N TYR A 287 5.02 -16.12 -2.15
CA TYR A 287 6.02 -17.06 -1.66
C TYR A 287 7.12 -16.34 -0.90
N ASP A 288 7.45 -15.15 -1.39
CA ASP A 288 8.57 -14.32 -1.00
C ASP A 288 8.32 -12.90 -1.50
N VAL A 289 8.90 -11.92 -0.82
CA VAL A 289 8.60 -10.47 -0.99
C VAL A 289 8.94 -9.98 -2.41
N PHE A 290 9.70 -10.74 -3.18
CA PHE A 290 10.10 -10.43 -4.55
C PHE A 290 9.26 -11.20 -5.57
N GLU A 291 8.75 -10.48 -6.58
CA GLU A 291 7.96 -11.06 -7.65
C GLU A 291 8.75 -12.19 -8.34
N GLY A 292 8.36 -13.44 -8.13
CA GLY A 292 8.91 -14.60 -8.83
C GLY A 292 10.33 -15.01 -8.46
N THR A 293 10.89 -14.58 -7.33
CA THR A 293 12.16 -15.15 -6.84
C THR A 293 11.95 -15.72 -5.43
N PRO A 294 12.08 -17.06 -5.25
CA PRO A 294 12.07 -17.63 -3.93
C PRO A 294 13.29 -17.11 -3.17
N SER A 295 13.07 -16.65 -1.97
CA SER A 295 14.09 -16.23 -1.04
C SER A 295 13.87 -16.80 0.37
N GLY A 296 13.09 -17.88 0.49
CA GLY A 296 13.20 -18.86 1.58
C GLY A 296 13.25 -18.26 3.00
N GLU A 297 13.92 -18.98 3.92
CA GLU A 297 14.04 -18.54 5.31
C GLU A 297 14.72 -17.16 5.49
N ARG A 298 15.29 -16.53 4.45
CA ARG A 298 16.01 -15.25 4.56
C ARG A 298 15.53 -14.18 3.58
N GLY A 299 14.26 -14.23 3.18
CA GLY A 299 13.81 -13.46 2.02
C GLY A 299 14.00 -11.95 2.12
N CYS A 300 13.89 -11.39 3.31
CA CYS A 300 14.13 -9.97 3.52
C CYS A 300 15.62 -9.61 3.53
N ALA A 301 16.49 -10.49 4.05
CA ALA A 301 17.93 -10.28 4.00
C ALA A 301 18.49 -10.36 2.58
N ASP A 302 17.99 -11.30 1.77
CA ASP A 302 18.35 -11.38 0.35
C ASP A 302 17.85 -10.16 -0.43
N GLY A 303 16.81 -9.49 0.08
CA GLY A 303 16.25 -8.27 -0.45
C GLY A 303 17.01 -6.97 -0.22
N VAL A 304 18.10 -6.99 0.53
CA VAL A 304 18.80 -5.77 0.97
C VAL A 304 19.37 -4.96 -0.20
N PHE A 305 19.80 -5.62 -1.28
CA PHE A 305 20.26 -4.92 -2.49
C PHE A 305 19.14 -4.14 -3.20
N ALA A 306 17.88 -4.45 -2.90
CA ALA A 306 16.68 -3.85 -3.49
C ALA A 306 15.97 -2.88 -2.54
N GLY A 307 16.50 -2.67 -1.33
CA GLY A 307 16.04 -1.61 -0.41
C GLY A 307 15.51 -2.07 0.95
N THR A 308 15.51 -3.38 1.24
CA THR A 308 15.24 -3.82 2.62
C THR A 308 16.32 -3.26 3.54
N THR A 309 15.92 -2.58 4.62
CA THR A 309 16.88 -2.00 5.56
C THR A 309 17.46 -3.10 6.47
N PRO A 310 18.78 -3.38 6.41
CA PRO A 310 19.38 -4.40 7.24
C PRO A 310 19.43 -3.97 8.70
N ASN A 311 19.28 -4.95 9.59
CA ASN A 311 19.21 -4.72 11.02
C ASN A 311 20.07 -5.74 11.81
N GLU A 312 20.42 -5.44 13.05
CA GLU A 312 20.94 -6.44 14.00
C GLU A 312 19.89 -6.84 15.04
N TYR A 313 18.72 -6.17 15.02
CA TYR A 313 17.60 -6.41 15.92
C TYR A 313 16.47 -7.20 15.26
N GLY A 314 15.68 -7.87 16.10
CA GLY A 314 14.46 -8.57 15.70
C GLY A 314 14.71 -9.70 14.71
N THR A 315 13.64 -10.08 14.01
CA THR A 315 13.64 -11.19 13.05
C THR A 315 13.68 -10.69 11.62
N TRP A 316 14.27 -9.51 11.36
CA TRP A 316 14.20 -8.78 10.08
C TRP A 316 14.61 -9.59 8.83
N LEU A 317 15.43 -10.62 9.01
CA LEU A 317 16.01 -11.41 7.92
C LEU A 317 15.02 -12.32 7.21
N TYR A 318 14.01 -12.86 7.91
CA TYR A 318 13.09 -13.85 7.33
C TYR A 318 12.17 -13.24 6.26
N GLY A 319 11.76 -14.03 5.27
CA GLY A 319 10.66 -13.65 4.37
C GLY A 319 9.33 -13.53 5.13
N ARG A 320 8.43 -12.67 4.64
CA ARG A 320 7.04 -12.58 5.10
C ARG A 320 6.06 -12.57 3.95
N ASP A 321 4.79 -12.71 4.29
CA ASP A 321 3.66 -12.67 3.38
C ASP A 321 3.44 -11.27 2.77
N GLY A 322 4.26 -10.95 1.76
CA GLY A 322 4.15 -9.74 0.94
C GLY A 322 4.92 -8.52 1.44
N TRP A 323 5.70 -8.62 2.53
CA TRP A 323 6.37 -7.45 3.11
C TRP A 323 7.74 -7.75 3.74
N CYS A 324 8.55 -6.71 3.94
CA CYS A 324 9.79 -6.77 4.73
C CYS A 324 9.86 -5.64 5.73
N ASN A 325 10.49 -5.93 6.87
CA ASN A 325 10.91 -4.94 7.85
C ASN A 325 11.76 -3.85 7.19
N GLY A 326 11.42 -2.58 7.40
CA GLY A 326 12.10 -1.47 6.77
C GLY A 326 12.01 -1.50 5.24
N ARG A 327 10.79 -1.63 4.72
CA ARG A 327 10.50 -1.61 3.30
C ARG A 327 9.04 -1.23 2.98
N GLU A 328 8.80 -0.78 1.74
CA GLU A 328 7.47 -0.68 1.15
C GLU A 328 6.80 -2.05 0.97
N VAL A 329 5.48 -2.08 1.12
CA VAL A 329 4.62 -3.15 0.59
C VAL A 329 4.27 -2.77 -0.83
N GLY A 330 5.02 -3.30 -1.79
CA GLY A 330 4.95 -2.92 -3.19
C GLY A 330 3.65 -3.35 -3.87
N PRO A 331 3.01 -2.49 -4.69
CA PRO A 331 1.85 -2.88 -5.47
C PRO A 331 2.17 -3.97 -6.51
N ARG A 332 1.38 -5.04 -6.53
CA ARG A 332 1.41 -6.11 -7.53
C ARG A 332 0.50 -5.76 -8.67
N ARG A 333 1.05 -5.61 -9.88
CA ARG A 333 0.32 -5.13 -11.06
C ARG A 333 0.06 -6.26 -12.03
N ARG A 334 -1.15 -6.37 -12.56
CA ARG A 334 -1.56 -7.38 -13.54
C ARG A 334 -2.36 -6.72 -14.64
N ASN A 335 -1.87 -6.83 -15.87
CA ASN A 335 -2.66 -6.41 -17.03
C ASN A 335 -3.85 -7.35 -17.19
N ILE A 336 -5.05 -6.79 -17.14
CA ILE A 336 -6.32 -7.53 -17.28
C ILE A 336 -7.12 -7.04 -18.49
N THR A 337 -6.48 -6.32 -19.41
CA THR A 337 -7.13 -5.69 -20.56
C THR A 337 -7.88 -6.71 -21.43
N HIS A 338 -7.34 -7.92 -21.58
CA HIS A 338 -7.97 -9.01 -22.35
C HIS A 338 -9.11 -9.72 -21.60
N LEU A 339 -9.25 -9.49 -20.30
CA LEU A 339 -10.27 -10.10 -19.43
C LEU A 339 -11.50 -9.22 -19.29
N VAL A 340 -11.34 -7.93 -19.53
CA VAL A 340 -12.40 -6.94 -19.47
C VAL A 340 -13.15 -6.89 -20.81
N GLN A 341 -14.47 -6.98 -20.75
CA GLN A 341 -15.32 -6.71 -21.91
C GLN A 341 -15.52 -5.21 -22.07
N TRP A 342 -15.35 -4.72 -23.30
CA TRP A 342 -15.38 -3.29 -23.62
C TRP A 342 -16.68 -2.92 -24.35
N GLY A 343 -17.18 -1.70 -24.12
CA GLY A 343 -18.35 -1.15 -24.79
C GLY A 343 -19.60 -1.06 -23.91
N ALA A 344 -20.63 -0.38 -24.42
CA ALA A 344 -21.87 -0.15 -23.69
C ALA A 344 -22.63 -1.48 -23.45
N GLY A 345 -22.98 -1.76 -22.20
CA GLY A 345 -23.70 -2.97 -21.81
C GLY A 345 -22.84 -4.24 -21.71
N ALA A 346 -21.53 -4.13 -21.97
CA ALA A 346 -20.58 -5.20 -21.71
C ALA A 346 -20.39 -5.39 -20.20
N THR A 347 -20.32 -6.63 -19.73
CA THR A 347 -20.19 -6.95 -18.31
C THR A 347 -19.13 -8.01 -18.11
N THR A 348 -18.11 -7.68 -17.32
CA THR A 348 -17.16 -8.65 -16.76
C THR A 348 -17.43 -8.74 -15.26
N THR A 349 -17.45 -9.95 -14.70
CA THR A 349 -17.45 -10.12 -13.24
C THR A 349 -16.07 -10.56 -12.76
N MET A 350 -15.74 -10.21 -11.52
CA MET A 350 -14.51 -10.64 -10.86
C MET A 350 -14.82 -11.19 -9.47
N GLN A 351 -14.24 -12.35 -9.18
CA GLN A 351 -14.27 -13.00 -7.88
C GLN A 351 -12.86 -13.08 -7.32
N TYR A 352 -12.73 -13.14 -5.99
CA TYR A 352 -11.45 -13.18 -5.30
C TYR A 352 -11.41 -14.31 -4.26
N LYS A 353 -10.24 -14.96 -4.15
CA LYS A 353 -9.94 -15.96 -3.12
C LYS A 353 -8.54 -15.74 -2.55
N GLY A 354 -8.37 -16.03 -1.27
CA GLY A 354 -7.06 -16.05 -0.61
C GLY A 354 -6.79 -17.42 -0.02
N LEU A 355 -5.75 -18.08 -0.51
CA LEU A 355 -5.42 -19.45 -0.15
C LEU A 355 -4.11 -19.46 0.66
N TRP A 356 -4.04 -20.34 1.64
CA TRP A 356 -2.79 -20.70 2.30
C TRP A 356 -2.08 -21.75 1.46
N CYS A 357 -0.78 -21.59 1.25
CA CYS A 357 0.05 -22.55 0.52
C CYS A 357 1.09 -23.17 1.45
N ALA A 358 0.97 -24.48 1.68
CA ALA A 358 2.02 -25.24 2.36
C ALA A 358 3.26 -25.41 1.47
N GLU A 359 3.04 -25.49 0.16
CA GLU A 359 4.04 -25.53 -0.90
C GLU A 359 3.52 -24.73 -2.11
N PRO A 360 4.39 -24.29 -3.07
CA PRO A 360 3.98 -23.47 -4.22
C PRO A 360 2.76 -23.98 -4.99
N ASP A 361 2.68 -25.29 -5.20
CA ASP A 361 1.62 -25.94 -5.98
C ASP A 361 0.54 -26.60 -5.10
N SER A 362 0.57 -26.38 -3.77
CA SER A 362 -0.34 -26.98 -2.81
C SER A 362 -0.94 -25.91 -1.90
N CYS A 363 -2.05 -25.33 -2.37
CA CYS A 363 -2.79 -24.30 -1.66
C CYS A 363 -4.20 -24.76 -1.29
N THR A 364 -4.62 -24.46 -0.07
CA THR A 364 -5.95 -24.77 0.46
C THR A 364 -6.57 -23.56 1.13
N THR A 365 -7.87 -23.61 1.39
CA THR A 365 -8.54 -22.63 2.24
C THR A 365 -7.83 -22.58 3.61
N PRO A 366 -7.54 -21.39 4.16
CA PRO A 366 -6.90 -21.26 5.46
C PRO A 366 -7.79 -21.81 6.58
N ASP A 367 -7.21 -22.57 7.49
CA ASP A 367 -7.90 -23.21 8.61
C ASP A 367 -7.07 -23.13 9.90
N PRO A 368 -6.99 -21.95 10.53
CA PRO A 368 -6.20 -21.78 11.74
C PRO A 368 -6.85 -22.51 12.92
N ALA A 369 -6.03 -23.16 13.74
CA ALA A 369 -6.50 -23.86 14.94
C ALA A 369 -7.13 -22.93 16.01
N SER A 370 -6.99 -21.61 15.87
CA SER A 370 -7.53 -20.59 16.77
C SER A 370 -7.80 -19.28 16.04
N ASN A 371 -8.87 -18.58 16.45
CA ASN A 371 -9.29 -17.26 15.95
C ASN A 371 -9.17 -16.14 17.01
N VAL A 372 -8.21 -16.24 17.93
CA VAL A 372 -7.99 -15.26 19.02
C VAL A 372 -7.04 -14.13 18.60
N GLN A 373 -6.78 -13.17 19.50
CA GLN A 373 -5.82 -12.10 19.23
C GLN A 373 -4.44 -12.66 18.85
N GLY A 374 -3.90 -12.20 17.72
CA GLY A 374 -2.67 -12.74 17.11
C GLY A 374 -2.93 -13.78 16.02
N SER A 375 -4.19 -14.18 15.79
CA SER A 375 -4.60 -15.01 14.65
C SER A 375 -4.30 -14.36 13.31
N PRO A 376 -4.18 -15.17 12.24
CA PRO A 376 -3.82 -14.71 10.91
C PRO A 376 -4.86 -13.74 10.36
N VAL A 377 -4.37 -12.63 9.81
CA VAL A 377 -5.18 -11.61 9.14
C VAL A 377 -4.48 -11.16 7.87
N MET A 378 -5.29 -10.70 6.91
CA MET A 378 -4.81 -10.10 5.68
C MET A 378 -5.21 -8.62 5.64
N MET A 379 -4.25 -7.78 5.28
CA MET A 379 -4.51 -6.40 4.93
C MET A 379 -4.49 -6.27 3.41
N VAL A 380 -5.65 -6.17 2.78
CA VAL A 380 -5.81 -6.21 1.32
C VAL A 380 -6.35 -4.88 0.79
N ARG A 381 -5.71 -4.35 -0.25
CA ARG A 381 -6.22 -3.26 -1.08
C ARG A 381 -6.08 -3.64 -2.54
N ASN A 382 -7.20 -3.74 -3.23
CA ASN A 382 -7.24 -4.01 -4.66
C ASN A 382 -7.76 -2.77 -5.37
N TYR A 383 -7.18 -2.45 -6.52
CA TYR A 383 -7.59 -1.35 -7.38
C TYR A 383 -7.78 -1.90 -8.78
N LEU A 384 -8.92 -1.56 -9.40
CA LEU A 384 -9.12 -1.74 -10.83
C LEU A 384 -8.85 -0.40 -11.49
N VAL A 385 -7.75 -0.31 -12.21
CA VAL A 385 -7.29 0.93 -12.85
C VAL A 385 -7.59 0.84 -14.34
N PHE A 386 -8.27 1.84 -14.87
CA PHE A 386 -8.59 1.96 -16.28
C PHE A 386 -7.72 3.02 -16.91
N TYR A 387 -7.25 2.73 -18.12
CA TYR A 387 -6.33 3.58 -18.86
C TYR A 387 -6.96 4.04 -20.16
N ALA A 388 -6.62 5.26 -20.57
CA ALA A 388 -7.00 5.84 -21.85
C ALA A 388 -5.84 6.63 -22.46
N PRO A 389 -5.86 6.91 -23.77
CA PRO A 389 -4.89 7.81 -24.39
C PRO A 389 -4.84 9.16 -23.66
N ALA A 390 -3.65 9.74 -23.55
CA ALA A 390 -3.44 11.01 -22.84
C ALA A 390 -4.32 12.14 -23.39
N SER A 391 -4.66 12.13 -24.68
CA SER A 391 -5.62 13.09 -25.26
C SER A 391 -7.00 13.02 -24.60
N ALA A 392 -7.47 11.83 -24.23
CA ALA A 392 -8.73 11.62 -23.52
C ALA A 392 -8.61 11.96 -22.02
N VAL A 393 -7.53 11.56 -21.35
CA VAL A 393 -7.33 11.82 -19.91
C VAL A 393 -7.14 13.32 -19.62
N LEU A 394 -6.40 14.03 -20.46
CA LEU A 394 -6.08 15.45 -20.24
C LEU A 394 -7.18 16.41 -20.71
N SER A 395 -8.17 15.90 -21.47
CA SER A 395 -9.36 16.66 -21.87
C SER A 395 -10.58 16.36 -20.99
N SER A 396 -10.53 15.30 -20.16
CA SER A 396 -11.64 14.99 -19.27
C SER A 396 -11.69 16.00 -18.13
N THR A 397 -12.79 16.74 -18.05
CA THR A 397 -13.14 17.58 -16.88
C THR A 397 -13.70 16.75 -15.73
N ASN A 398 -13.97 15.47 -15.98
CA ASN A 398 -14.53 14.53 -15.02
C ASN A 398 -13.52 13.41 -14.76
N VAL A 399 -13.30 13.08 -13.48
CA VAL A 399 -13.73 11.84 -12.80
C VAL A 399 -12.86 11.65 -11.53
N VAL A 400 -13.54 11.38 -10.40
CA VAL A 400 -12.99 10.73 -9.19
C VAL A 400 -13.20 9.24 -9.34
#